data_AF-A0A842TAC9-F1
#
_entry.id   AF-A0A842TAC9-F1
#
_cell.length_a   1.000
_cell.length_b   1.000
_cell.length_c   1.000
_cell.angle_alpha   90.00
_cell.angle_beta   90.00
_cell.angle_gamma   90.00
#
_symmetry.space_group_name_H-M   'P 1'
#
loop_
_entity.id
_entity.type
_entity.pdbx_description
1 polymer ?
#
loop_
_entity_poly.entity_id
_entity_poly.type
_entity_poly.pdbx_seq_one_letter_code
_entity_poly.pdbx_strand_id
1 'polypeptide(L)'
;MIITMILKQREANKNHNRNLGLASRKVVRAAVYGRVSSPRQRRSGELERQITTIESYCTSKGYCIIKSYSDVGSGLNDKRRGLLRLLHDAARGAFEEVDINYKDRLSRFGLQIIREYLSSWAVELEIINTNIADNSPHAGCGGVSEDLQKY
;
A
#
# COMPACT_ATOMS: atom_id res chain seq x y z
N MET A 1 -40.64 0.26 -15.51
CA MET A 1 -40.20 -0.67 -16.58
C MET A 1 -38.76 -0.43 -17.05
N ILE A 2 -38.26 0.81 -17.12
CA ILE A 2 -36.89 1.11 -17.60
C ILE A 2 -35.79 0.66 -16.61
N ILE A 3 -36.02 0.79 -15.29
CA ILE A 3 -35.05 0.40 -14.24
C ILE A 3 -34.75 -1.10 -14.29
N THR A 4 -35.75 -1.93 -14.61
CA THR A 4 -35.58 -3.39 -14.73
C THR A 4 -34.75 -3.80 -15.96
N MET A 5 -34.84 -3.05 -17.07
CA MET A 5 -34.01 -3.32 -18.25
C MET A 5 -32.53 -3.04 -17.99
N ILE A 6 -32.20 -1.97 -17.26
CA ILE A 6 -30.80 -1.61 -16.94
C ILE A 6 -30.15 -2.69 -16.07
N LEU A 7 -30.88 -3.26 -15.11
CA LEU A 7 -30.37 -4.34 -14.25
C LEU A 7 -30.20 -5.66 -15.02
N LYS A 8 -31.13 -6.00 -15.91
CA LYS A 8 -31.05 -7.20 -16.77
C LYS A 8 -29.85 -7.13 -17.74
N GLN A 9 -29.58 -5.95 -18.30
CA GLN A 9 -28.42 -5.73 -19.17
C GLN A 9 -27.09 -5.85 -18.39
N ARG A 10 -27.10 -5.47 -17.10
CA ARG A 10 -25.94 -5.57 -16.21
C ARG A 10 -25.63 -7.02 -15.82
N GLU A 11 -26.64 -7.87 -15.72
CA GLU A 11 -26.47 -9.32 -15.49
C GLU A 11 -26.01 -10.05 -16.76
N ALA A 12 -26.51 -9.67 -17.94
CA ALA A 12 -26.05 -10.24 -19.21
C ALA A 12 -24.55 -9.94 -19.47
N ASN A 13 -24.07 -8.75 -19.13
CA ASN A 13 -22.64 -8.40 -19.25
C ASN A 13 -21.74 -9.08 -18.22
N LYS A 14 -22.28 -9.53 -17.07
CA LYS A 14 -21.51 -10.39 -16.14
C LYS A 14 -21.34 -11.83 -16.66
N ASN A 15 -22.17 -12.26 -17.60
CA ASN A 15 -22.19 -13.65 -18.06
C ASN A 15 -21.39 -13.86 -19.35
N HIS A 16 -21.11 -12.81 -20.11
CA HIS A 16 -20.32 -12.92 -21.35
C HIS A 16 -18.83 -13.19 -21.12
N ASN A 17 -18.28 -12.78 -19.97
CA ASN A 17 -16.85 -12.93 -19.65
C ASN A 17 -16.48 -14.24 -18.93
N ARG A 18 -17.33 -15.28 -18.99
CA ARG A 18 -17.03 -16.57 -18.35
C ARG A 18 -16.39 -17.62 -19.28
N ASN A 19 -16.32 -17.35 -20.59
CA ASN A 19 -15.92 -18.36 -21.59
C ASN A 19 -14.66 -18.03 -22.41
N LEU A 20 -13.82 -17.11 -21.95
CA LEU A 20 -12.47 -16.96 -22.49
C LEU A 20 -11.46 -17.44 -21.44
N GLY A 21 -11.08 -18.71 -21.56
CA GLY A 21 -10.07 -19.42 -20.77
C GLY A 21 -8.64 -18.91 -20.95
N LEU A 22 -8.45 -17.60 -20.85
CA LEU A 22 -7.22 -16.93 -20.46
C LEU A 22 -7.69 -15.80 -19.55
N ALA A 23 -7.81 -16.09 -18.25
CA ALA A 23 -7.95 -15.04 -17.26
C ALA A 23 -6.80 -14.06 -17.53
N SER A 24 -7.10 -12.89 -18.11
CA SER A 24 -6.14 -11.83 -18.26
C SER A 24 -5.55 -11.65 -16.88
N ARG A 25 -4.28 -12.01 -16.68
CA ARG A 25 -3.64 -11.90 -15.37
C ARG A 25 -3.70 -10.42 -15.03
N LYS A 26 -4.65 -10.04 -14.18
CA LYS A 26 -4.90 -8.65 -13.83
C LYS A 26 -3.60 -8.14 -13.25
N VAL A 27 -2.96 -7.22 -13.97
CA VAL A 27 -1.68 -6.65 -13.54
C VAL A 27 -1.98 -5.79 -12.32
N VAL A 28 -1.37 -6.15 -11.19
CA VAL A 28 -1.55 -5.42 -9.93
C VAL A 28 -0.98 -4.03 -10.11
N ARG A 29 -1.78 -3.02 -9.75
CA ARG A 29 -1.38 -1.62 -9.78
C ARG A 29 -0.80 -1.23 -8.44
N ALA A 30 0.51 -0.98 -8.40
CA ALA A 30 1.24 -0.70 -7.16
C ALA A 30 1.63 0.77 -7.08
N ALA A 31 1.64 1.29 -5.85
CA ALA A 31 2.25 2.56 -5.49
C ALA A 31 3.46 2.32 -4.60
N VAL A 32 4.50 3.14 -4.77
CA VAL A 32 5.74 3.03 -4.00
C VAL A 32 5.85 4.20 -3.03
N TYR A 33 6.26 3.95 -1.79
CA TYR A 33 6.50 5.03 -0.82
C TYR A 33 7.87 4.93 -0.13
N GLY A 34 8.64 6.03 -0.22
CA GLY A 34 9.96 6.17 0.40
C GLY A 34 10.08 7.38 1.33
N ARG A 35 10.86 7.26 2.41
CA ARG A 35 11.09 8.38 3.34
C ARG A 35 12.51 8.40 3.90
N VAL A 36 13.12 9.58 3.85
CA VAL A 36 14.40 9.88 4.54
C VAL A 36 14.19 10.91 5.64
N SER A 37 14.97 10.80 6.72
CA SER A 37 14.84 11.69 7.88
C SER A 37 15.44 13.08 7.68
N SER A 38 16.43 13.22 6.80
CA SER A 38 17.15 14.48 6.59
C SER A 38 17.35 14.81 5.11
N PRO A 39 17.43 16.12 4.76
CA PRO A 39 17.82 16.54 3.41
C PRO A 39 19.23 16.07 3.01
N ARG A 40 20.12 15.83 3.98
CA ARG A 40 21.45 15.27 3.72
C ARG A 40 21.36 13.87 3.13
N GLN A 41 20.49 13.02 3.69
CA GLN A 41 20.26 11.66 3.19
C GLN A 41 19.65 11.64 1.78
N ARG A 42 18.79 12.61 1.48
CA ARG A 42 18.31 12.83 0.10
C ARG A 42 19.46 13.18 -0.84
N ARG A 43 20.33 14.12 -0.45
CA ARG A 43 21.50 14.50 -1.28
C ARG A 43 22.49 13.35 -1.49
N SER A 44 22.59 12.40 -0.56
CA SER A 44 23.43 11.22 -0.72
C SER A 44 22.81 10.10 -1.56
N GLY A 45 21.62 10.31 -2.13
CA GLY A 45 20.95 9.34 -3.00
C GLY A 45 20.25 8.20 -2.25
N GLU A 46 20.05 8.32 -0.92
CA GLU A 46 19.47 7.25 -0.12
C GLU A 46 17.99 7.01 -0.47
N LEU A 47 17.25 8.10 -0.72
CA LEU A 47 15.84 8.02 -1.07
C LEU A 47 15.63 7.36 -2.44
N GLU A 48 16.46 7.72 -3.40
CA GLU A 48 16.44 7.20 -4.77
C GLU A 48 16.75 5.70 -4.75
N ARG A 49 17.78 5.27 -4.01
CA ARG A 49 18.09 3.85 -3.82
C ARG A 49 16.92 3.08 -3.20
N GLN A 50 16.28 3.63 -2.16
CA GLN A 50 15.12 3.00 -1.55
C GLN A 50 13.97 2.79 -2.54
N ILE A 51 13.65 3.81 -3.34
CA ILE A 51 12.61 3.75 -4.36
C ILE A 51 12.98 2.71 -5.42
N THR A 52 14.19 2.74 -5.97
CA THR A 52 14.64 1.78 -6.98
C THR A 52 14.61 0.34 -6.47
N THR A 53 14.95 0.09 -5.20
CA THR A 53 14.83 -1.24 -4.59
C THR A 53 13.38 -1.72 -4.57
N ILE A 54 12.44 -0.85 -4.16
CA ILE A 54 11.01 -1.19 -4.16
C ILE A 54 10.51 -1.41 -5.58
N GLU A 55 10.83 -0.53 -6.53
CA GLU A 55 10.40 -0.65 -7.92
C GLU A 55 10.91 -1.93 -8.57
N SER A 56 12.15 -2.33 -8.28
CA SER A 56 12.73 -3.59 -8.76
C SER A 56 11.98 -4.81 -8.19
N TYR A 57 11.55 -4.72 -6.93
CA TYR A 57 10.72 -5.75 -6.29
C TYR A 57 9.32 -5.84 -6.91
N CYS A 58 8.64 -4.70 -7.11
CA CYS A 58 7.33 -4.67 -7.77
C CYS A 58 7.43 -5.23 -9.20
N THR A 59 8.48 -4.87 -9.94
CA THR A 59 8.72 -5.34 -11.31
C THR A 59 8.93 -6.85 -11.35
N SER A 60 9.68 -7.42 -10.40
CA SER A 60 9.90 -8.87 -10.34
C SER A 60 8.64 -9.67 -10.00
N LYS A 61 7.67 -9.06 -9.30
CA LYS A 61 6.32 -9.60 -9.08
C LYS A 61 5.38 -9.44 -10.28
N GLY A 62 5.79 -8.69 -11.30
CA GLY A 62 4.95 -8.35 -12.45
C GLY A 62 3.88 -7.29 -12.12
N TYR A 63 4.14 -6.43 -11.13
CA TYR A 63 3.26 -5.31 -10.80
C TYR A 63 3.53 -4.13 -11.73
N CYS A 64 2.48 -3.35 -12.02
CA CYS A 64 2.57 -2.08 -12.73
C CYS A 64 2.66 -0.95 -11.69
N ILE A 65 3.81 -0.32 -11.60
CA ILE A 65 4.03 0.83 -10.72
C ILE A 65 3.32 2.03 -11.34
N ILE A 66 2.25 2.51 -10.70
CA ILE A 66 1.46 3.65 -11.17
C ILE A 66 2.12 4.96 -10.73
N LYS A 67 2.67 4.99 -9.51
CA LYS A 67 3.20 6.23 -8.92
C LYS A 67 4.13 5.96 -7.75
N SER A 68 5.18 6.77 -7.63
CA SER A 68 6.06 6.82 -6.48
C SER A 68 5.82 8.09 -5.65
N TYR A 69 5.85 7.92 -4.34
CA TYR A 69 5.63 8.97 -3.34
C TYR A 69 6.84 9.03 -2.42
N SER A 70 7.19 10.24 -2.00
CA SER A 70 8.29 10.40 -1.05
C SER A 70 8.16 11.61 -0.14
N ASP A 71 8.79 11.50 1.02
CA ASP A 71 8.90 12.57 2.01
C ASP A 71 10.33 12.70 2.57
N VAL A 72 10.70 13.93 2.91
CA VAL A 72 11.94 14.27 3.61
C VAL A 72 11.57 14.86 4.96
N GLY A 73 11.91 14.17 6.04
CA GLY A 73 11.64 14.60 7.40
C GLY A 73 11.47 13.44 8.38
N SER A 74 11.40 13.79 9.66
CA SER A 74 11.15 12.83 10.74
C SER A 74 9.84 12.06 10.52
N GLY A 75 9.81 10.79 10.92
CA GLY A 75 8.57 9.99 10.98
C GLY A 75 7.57 10.47 12.04
N LEU A 76 7.94 11.48 12.83
CA LEU A 76 7.06 12.20 13.77
C LEU A 76 6.49 13.49 13.19
N ASN A 77 6.92 13.89 11.98
CA ASN A 77 6.34 15.04 11.29
C ASN A 77 5.01 14.62 10.65
N ASP A 78 3.94 15.29 10.99
CA ASP A 78 2.60 15.09 10.44
C ASP A 78 2.39 15.81 9.10
N LYS A 79 3.25 16.77 8.74
CA LYS A 79 3.22 17.51 7.45
C LYS A 79 3.85 16.72 6.29
N ARG A 80 3.61 15.41 6.24
CA ARG A 80 4.11 14.50 5.19
C ARG A 80 3.24 14.58 3.95
N ARG A 81 3.55 15.56 3.08
CA ARG A 81 2.79 15.81 1.85
C ARG A 81 2.79 14.59 0.92
N GLY A 82 3.86 13.80 0.90
CA GLY A 82 3.94 12.56 0.11
C GLY A 82 2.93 11.52 0.60
N LEU A 83 2.94 11.22 1.89
CA LEU A 83 2.00 10.31 2.52
C LEU A 83 0.54 10.75 2.34
N LEU A 84 0.23 12.03 2.55
CA LEU A 84 -1.13 12.54 2.35
C LEU A 84 -1.60 12.38 0.91
N ARG A 85 -0.74 12.63 -0.09
CA ARG A 85 -1.08 12.39 -1.51
C ARG A 85 -1.31 10.91 -1.78
N LEU A 86 -0.50 10.03 -1.20
CA LEU A 86 -0.69 8.58 -1.31
C LEU A 86 -2.06 8.17 -0.78
N LEU A 87 -2.43 8.61 0.41
CA LEU A 87 -3.74 8.28 1.00
C LEU A 87 -4.91 8.83 0.18
N HIS A 88 -4.80 10.04 -0.35
CA HIS A 88 -5.83 10.61 -1.22
C HIS A 88 -5.99 9.83 -2.54
N ASP A 89 -4.89 9.40 -3.14
CA ASP A 89 -4.93 8.65 -4.41
C ASP A 89 -5.39 7.19 -4.17
N ALA A 90 -5.05 6.60 -3.02
CA ALA A 90 -5.58 5.32 -2.55
C ALA A 90 -7.11 5.38 -2.39
N ALA A 91 -7.63 6.40 -1.71
CA ALA A 91 -9.06 6.59 -1.51
C ALA A 91 -9.85 6.79 -2.84
N ARG A 92 -9.17 7.18 -3.93
CA ARG A 92 -9.76 7.29 -5.28
C ARG A 92 -9.64 6.00 -6.11
N GLY A 93 -9.04 4.94 -5.57
CA GLY A 93 -8.84 3.67 -6.28
C GLY A 93 -7.78 3.74 -7.39
N ALA A 94 -6.78 4.63 -7.25
CA ALA A 94 -5.72 4.80 -8.26
C ALA A 94 -4.81 3.56 -8.38
N PHE A 95 -4.66 2.80 -7.30
CA PHE A 95 -3.85 1.59 -7.17
C PHE A 95 -4.50 0.66 -6.14
N GLU A 96 -4.03 -0.57 -6.07
CA GLU A 96 -4.54 -1.63 -5.17
C GLU A 96 -3.48 -2.20 -4.24
N GLU A 97 -2.21 -1.80 -4.42
CA GLU A 97 -1.08 -2.20 -3.59
C GLU A 97 -0.22 -0.98 -3.23
N VAL A 98 0.32 -0.95 -2.02
CA VAL A 98 1.33 0.01 -1.57
C VAL A 98 2.54 -0.73 -1.03
N ASP A 99 3.68 -0.51 -1.66
CA ASP A 99 4.94 -1.12 -1.27
C ASP A 99 5.83 -0.12 -0.51
N ILE A 100 6.34 -0.55 0.63
CA ILE A 100 7.34 0.19 1.43
C ILE A 100 8.54 -0.68 1.77
N ASN A 101 9.69 -0.05 1.96
CA ASN A 101 10.92 -0.78 2.27
C ASN A 101 10.94 -1.31 3.73
N TYR A 102 10.70 -0.43 4.71
CA TYR A 102 10.69 -0.78 6.14
C TYR A 102 9.54 -0.10 6.88
N LYS A 103 9.08 -0.70 7.99
CA LYS A 103 8.00 -0.19 8.84
C LYS A 103 8.21 1.27 9.28
N ASP A 104 9.41 1.60 9.74
CA ASP A 104 9.74 2.94 10.24
C ASP A 104 9.77 4.00 9.14
N ARG A 105 9.84 3.60 7.86
CA ARG A 105 9.75 4.52 6.71
C ARG A 105 8.33 5.03 6.54
N LEU A 106 7.32 4.18 6.72
CA LEU A 106 5.92 4.59 6.64
C LEU A 106 5.46 5.34 7.88
N SER A 107 5.74 4.85 9.09
CA SER A 107 5.44 5.61 10.30
C SER A 107 6.13 5.01 11.53
N ARG A 108 6.52 5.86 12.49
CA ARG A 108 6.97 5.38 13.81
C ARG A 108 5.80 4.89 14.68
N PHE A 109 4.64 5.52 14.53
CA PHE A 109 3.40 5.19 15.25
C PHE A 109 2.21 5.22 14.28
N GLY A 110 1.11 4.53 14.60
CA GLY A 110 -0.10 4.57 13.76
C GLY A 110 0.01 3.79 12.44
N LEU A 111 0.98 2.88 12.30
CA LEU A 111 1.04 1.97 11.15
C LEU A 111 -0.26 1.18 11.00
N GLN A 112 -0.76 0.63 12.12
CA GLN A 112 -1.99 -0.16 12.09
C GLN A 112 -3.16 0.68 11.57
N ILE A 113 -3.30 1.91 12.06
CA ILE A 113 -4.35 2.84 11.62
C ILE A 113 -4.24 3.07 10.10
N ILE A 114 -3.03 3.36 9.59
CA ILE A 114 -2.82 3.53 8.15
C ILE A 114 -3.19 2.26 7.37
N ARG A 115 -2.81 1.09 7.88
CA ARG A 115 -3.13 -0.21 7.27
C ARG A 115 -4.65 -0.44 7.22
N GLU A 116 -5.37 -0.17 8.30
CA GLU A 116 -6.85 -0.28 8.34
C GLU A 116 -7.51 0.65 7.31
N TYR A 117 -7.06 1.90 7.20
CA TYR A 117 -7.58 2.83 6.19
C TYR A 117 -7.34 2.32 4.77
N LEU A 118 -6.12 1.87 4.45
CA LEU A 118 -5.79 1.32 3.14
C LEU A 118 -6.65 0.08 2.84
N SER A 119 -6.77 -0.84 3.81
CA SER A 119 -7.60 -2.05 3.66
C SER A 119 -9.07 -1.72 3.43
N SER A 120 -9.61 -0.69 4.10
CA SER A 120 -10.99 -0.21 3.88
C SER A 120 -11.24 0.30 2.46
N TRP A 121 -10.18 0.68 1.73
CA TRP A 121 -10.21 1.11 0.33
C TRP A 121 -9.79 0.00 -0.64
N ALA A 122 -9.70 -1.25 -0.18
CA ALA A 122 -9.20 -2.40 -0.92
C ALA A 122 -7.77 -2.18 -1.47
N VAL A 123 -6.94 -1.51 -0.68
CA VAL A 123 -5.52 -1.30 -0.95
C VAL A 123 -4.71 -2.09 0.07
N GLU A 124 -3.88 -3.01 -0.41
CA GLU A 124 -2.97 -3.78 0.43
C GLU A 124 -1.68 -3.00 0.71
N LEU A 125 -1.07 -3.28 1.86
CA LEU A 125 0.19 -2.68 2.29
C LEU A 125 1.24 -3.75 2.53
N GLU A 126 2.23 -3.78 1.65
CA GLU A 126 3.37 -4.69 1.74
C GLU A 126 4.64 -3.99 2.25
N ILE A 127 5.35 -4.68 3.15
CA ILE A 127 6.63 -4.26 3.70
C ILE A 127 7.68 -5.24 3.20
N ILE A 128 8.58 -4.80 2.33
CA ILE A 128 9.53 -5.68 1.64
C ILE A 128 10.53 -6.28 2.63
N ASN A 129 11.10 -5.45 3.51
CA ASN A 129 12.07 -5.89 4.50
C ASN A 129 11.44 -5.95 5.88
N THR A 130 10.97 -7.15 6.24
CA THR A 130 10.45 -7.48 7.58
C THR A 130 11.53 -7.99 8.55
N ASN A 131 12.74 -8.27 8.07
CA ASN A 131 13.86 -8.86 8.84
C ASN A 131 14.57 -7.87 9.81
N ILE A 132 13.88 -6.82 10.25
CA ILE A 132 14.32 -6.00 11.40
C ILE A 132 13.16 -5.97 12.42
N ALA A 133 12.80 -7.16 12.89
CA ALA A 133 12.15 -7.41 14.17
C ALA A 133 13.24 -8.06 15.05
N ASP A 134 13.49 -7.75 16.31
CA ASP A 134 12.78 -6.96 17.32
C ASP A 134 13.77 -6.56 18.46
N ASN A 135 14.96 -6.06 18.15
CA ASN A 135 15.95 -5.63 19.18
C ASN A 135 15.72 -4.20 19.70
N SER A 136 14.46 -3.81 19.87
CA SER A 136 14.12 -2.73 20.80
C SER A 136 13.94 -3.36 22.19
N PRO A 137 14.59 -2.87 23.25
CA PRO A 137 14.69 -3.55 24.56
C PRO A 137 13.40 -3.50 25.40
N HIS A 138 12.22 -3.53 24.78
CA HIS A 138 10.92 -3.58 25.47
C HIS A 138 10.10 -4.76 24.91
N ALA A 139 10.64 -5.97 25.05
CA ALA A 139 9.85 -7.17 25.04
C ALA A 139 9.11 -7.27 26.37
N GLY A 140 7.79 -7.06 26.34
CA GLY A 140 6.94 -7.19 27.51
C GLY A 140 5.48 -7.27 27.10
N CYS A 141 4.90 -8.45 27.33
CA CYS A 141 3.47 -8.77 27.36
C CYS A 141 2.80 -9.14 26.02
N GLY A 142 2.77 -10.45 25.78
CA GLY A 142 1.49 -11.17 25.76
C GLY A 142 0.88 -11.38 24.38
N GLY A 143 0.97 -12.61 23.90
CA GLY A 143 0.03 -13.08 22.88
C GLY A 143 -1.39 -13.00 23.42
N VAL A 144 -2.31 -12.59 22.56
CA VAL A 144 -3.73 -12.92 22.72
C VAL A 144 -4.26 -13.32 21.36
N SER A 145 -4.79 -14.54 21.38
CA SER A 145 -5.67 -15.18 20.43
C SER A 145 -6.83 -14.29 19.96
N GLU A 146 -7.33 -14.65 18.78
CA GLU A 146 -8.70 -14.42 18.31
C GLU A 146 -9.67 -13.98 19.40
N ASP A 147 -10.15 -12.74 19.33
CA ASP A 147 -11.49 -12.32 19.78
C ASP A 147 -11.67 -10.83 19.47
N LEU A 148 -12.17 -10.53 18.28
CA LEU A 148 -12.71 -9.20 17.93
C LEU A 148 -14.06 -9.37 17.22
N GLN A 149 -15.00 -9.99 17.94
CA GLN A 149 -16.44 -9.86 17.71
C GLN A 149 -17.07 -9.01 18.82
N LYS A 150 -16.76 -7.71 18.82
CA LYS A 150 -17.62 -6.66 19.40
C LYS A 150 -16.98 -5.30 19.19
N TYR A 151 -17.31 -4.65 18.08
CA TYR A 151 -17.53 -3.19 17.96
C TYR A 151 -18.20 -2.93 16.62
#